data_AF-A0A9W7A1R0-F1
#
_entry.id   AF-A0A9W7A1R0-F1
#
_cell.length_a   1.000
_cell.length_b   1.000
_cell.length_c   1.000
_cell.angle_alpha   90.00
_cell.angle_beta   90.00
_cell.angle_gamma   90.00
#
_symmetry.space_group_name_H-M   'P 1'
#
loop_
_entity.id
_entity.type
_entity.pdbx_description
1 polymer ?
#
loop_
_entity_poly.entity_id
_entity_poly.type
_entity_poly.pdbx_seq_one_letter_code
_entity_poly.pdbx_strand_id
1 'polypeptide(L)'
;MIDSLQTEVERAKPKKKNKRRRLSGPSSSKPPPAAEVGASHFEQHSLEGPSSGDDMPSHHPPQHPSSPAKVNFLVIGMQKAGTSWIYKMFEDHPSIALSKEKEVHYWDMHFKKDDSWYESQFPDDTQGKVVGEVTPDYLSMWMEKVGKIHSYNPKMKLIVIVRDEIDRAWSAFLMWCRIEGKDVTAMSEDEVFESLTNEYYQSRSDLAGGLQNYLQKFSKKQIFVADFKDVSRRPQELMNEVFQFLGVPELAIQEEKLSKNYQITTDRTAVLENVRHTAPEGLKEKLASRLKAFYKPIVKANKAALKSFREV
;
A
#
# COMPACT_ATOMS: atom_id res chain seq x y z
N MET A 1 78.41 -34.26 -6.36
CA MET A 1 78.36 -33.53 -5.08
C MET A 1 77.12 -32.65 -5.15
N ILE A 2 75.96 -33.23 -4.88
CA ILE A 2 75.25 -33.27 -3.58
C ILE A 2 74.80 -31.86 -3.13
N ASP A 3 73.48 -31.72 -3.09
CA ASP A 3 72.60 -30.86 -2.31
C ASP A 3 72.82 -29.34 -2.24
N SER A 4 71.76 -28.58 -2.55
CA SER A 4 70.88 -28.04 -1.49
C SER A 4 69.68 -27.25 -2.06
N LEU A 5 68.49 -27.84 -1.84
CA LEU A 5 67.25 -27.24 -1.30
C LEU A 5 66.67 -25.92 -1.86
N GLN A 6 65.59 -26.11 -2.63
CA GLN A 6 64.24 -25.53 -2.51
C GLN A 6 64.03 -24.13 -1.92
N THR A 7 63.41 -23.25 -2.71
CA THR A 7 62.17 -22.54 -2.28
C THR A 7 61.31 -22.23 -3.51
N GLU A 8 60.07 -22.73 -3.51
CA GLU A 8 59.04 -22.50 -4.53
C GLU A 8 58.43 -21.10 -4.42
N VAL A 9 58.27 -20.41 -5.55
CA VAL A 9 57.32 -19.31 -5.73
C VAL A 9 56.58 -19.54 -7.05
N GLU A 10 55.37 -20.10 -6.96
CA GLU A 10 54.48 -20.24 -8.11
C GLU A 10 54.00 -18.85 -8.61
N ARG A 11 54.35 -18.53 -9.85
CA ARG A 11 53.84 -17.37 -10.59
C ARG A 11 52.46 -17.67 -11.19
N ALA A 12 51.42 -17.05 -10.66
CA ALA A 12 50.11 -16.97 -11.30
C ALA A 12 50.14 -16.03 -12.53
N LYS A 13 49.65 -16.53 -13.68
CA LYS A 13 49.55 -15.82 -14.97
C LYS A 13 48.43 -14.75 -14.95
N PRO A 14 48.56 -13.63 -15.69
CA PRO A 14 47.57 -12.54 -15.66
C PRO A 14 46.37 -12.85 -16.55
N LYS A 15 45.14 -12.75 -15.99
CA LYS A 15 43.89 -12.78 -16.76
C LYS A 15 43.57 -11.39 -17.35
N LYS A 16 43.11 -11.44 -18.61
CA LYS A 16 42.90 -10.34 -19.56
C LYS A 16 41.96 -9.23 -19.03
N LYS A 17 42.38 -7.98 -19.25
CA LYS A 17 41.58 -6.75 -19.10
C LYS A 17 40.41 -6.78 -20.10
N ASN A 18 39.17 -6.78 -19.61
CA ASN A 18 38.01 -6.45 -20.45
C ASN A 18 37.72 -4.94 -20.36
N LYS A 19 37.68 -4.31 -21.54
CA LYS A 19 37.43 -2.88 -21.76
C LYS A 19 36.06 -2.49 -21.20
N ARG A 20 36.04 -1.56 -20.25
CA ARG A 20 34.84 -0.85 -19.78
C ARG A 20 34.29 0.02 -20.90
N ARG A 21 33.09 -0.25 -21.39
CA ARG A 21 32.26 0.75 -22.09
C ARG A 21 31.78 1.75 -21.04
N ARG A 22 32.22 3.00 -21.17
CA ARG A 22 31.66 4.15 -20.45
C ARG A 22 30.19 4.28 -20.89
N LEU A 23 29.26 4.04 -19.98
CA LEU A 23 27.91 4.56 -20.09
C LEU A 23 27.88 5.91 -19.38
N SER A 24 27.28 6.87 -20.08
CA SER A 24 27.09 8.28 -19.73
C SER A 24 26.40 8.48 -18.38
N GLY A 25 26.59 9.66 -17.80
CA GLY A 25 26.37 9.98 -16.38
C GLY A 25 24.91 9.98 -15.89
N PRO A 26 24.70 10.32 -14.61
CA PRO A 26 23.42 10.12 -13.94
C PRO A 26 22.38 11.12 -14.44
N SER A 27 21.25 10.58 -14.91
CA SER A 27 20.02 11.32 -15.11
C SER A 27 19.47 11.75 -13.73
N SER A 28 19.26 13.05 -13.54
CA SER A 28 18.62 13.62 -12.36
C SER A 28 17.12 13.29 -12.36
N SER A 29 16.73 12.10 -11.91
CA SER A 29 15.32 11.77 -11.71
C SER A 29 14.85 12.28 -10.34
N LYS A 30 14.08 13.37 -10.38
CA LYS A 30 13.18 13.79 -9.30
C LYS A 30 12.20 12.64 -8.98
N PRO A 31 11.60 12.58 -7.77
CA PRO A 31 10.46 11.69 -7.51
C PRO A 31 9.41 11.82 -8.62
N PRO A 32 8.65 10.75 -8.94
CA PRO A 32 7.74 10.76 -10.08
C PRO A 32 6.78 11.96 -9.96
N PRO A 33 6.60 12.75 -11.04
CA PRO A 33 5.59 13.79 -11.03
C PRO A 33 4.21 13.16 -10.84
N ALA A 34 3.29 13.90 -10.22
CA ALA A 34 1.88 13.54 -10.20
C ALA A 34 1.43 13.29 -11.64
N ALA A 35 0.79 12.14 -11.89
CA ALA A 35 0.30 11.79 -13.22
C ALA A 35 -0.64 12.89 -13.71
N GLU A 36 -0.21 13.64 -14.73
CA GLU A 36 -1.09 14.51 -15.50
C GLU A 36 -2.11 13.62 -16.23
N VAL A 37 -3.38 13.73 -15.84
CA VAL A 37 -4.50 13.08 -16.52
C VAL A 37 -4.87 13.97 -17.70
N GLY A 38 -4.42 13.58 -18.89
CA GLY A 38 -4.79 14.22 -20.15
C GLY A 38 -6.30 14.16 -20.37
N ALA A 39 -6.90 15.34 -20.54
CA ALA A 39 -8.25 15.49 -21.08
C ALA A 39 -8.22 15.16 -22.58
N SER A 40 -8.88 14.06 -22.98
CA SER A 40 -9.17 13.80 -24.38
C SER A 40 -10.60 14.20 -24.72
N HIS A 41 -10.68 15.08 -25.70
CA HIS A 41 -11.84 15.58 -26.43
C HIS A 41 -12.89 14.49 -26.75
N PHE A 42 -14.15 14.79 -26.48
CA PHE A 42 -15.32 14.01 -26.89
C PHE A 42 -15.74 14.48 -28.29
N GLU A 43 -15.68 13.62 -29.30
CA GLU A 43 -16.44 13.78 -30.54
C GLU A 43 -17.73 12.97 -30.46
N GLN A 44 -18.85 13.66 -30.65
CA GLN A 44 -20.18 13.09 -30.74
C GLN A 44 -20.41 12.59 -32.17
N HIS A 45 -20.80 11.32 -32.32
CA HIS A 45 -21.53 10.88 -33.50
C HIS A 45 -22.70 9.98 -33.10
N SER A 46 -23.90 10.53 -33.31
CA SER A 46 -25.19 9.85 -33.33
C SER A 46 -25.31 9.01 -34.59
N LEU A 47 -25.84 7.79 -34.52
CA LEU A 47 -26.63 7.16 -35.59
C LEU A 47 -27.63 6.15 -35.00
N GLU A 48 -28.85 6.18 -35.53
CA GLU A 48 -30.05 5.41 -35.18
C GLU A 48 -30.16 4.08 -35.94
N GLY A 49 -30.62 3.01 -35.26
CA GLY A 49 -31.46 1.87 -35.71
C GLY A 49 -31.03 0.96 -36.89
N PRO A 50 -31.74 -0.17 -37.20
CA PRO A 50 -32.98 -0.70 -36.61
C PRO A 50 -32.97 -2.21 -36.26
N SER A 51 -34.14 -2.72 -35.84
CA SER A 51 -34.44 -4.07 -35.34
C SER A 51 -34.47 -5.20 -36.39
N SER A 52 -34.23 -6.45 -35.97
CA SER A 52 -35.02 -7.64 -36.33
C SER A 52 -34.50 -8.88 -35.58
N GLY A 53 -35.42 -9.76 -35.18
CA GLY A 53 -35.14 -10.97 -34.41
C GLY A 53 -34.83 -12.18 -35.27
N ASP A 54 -34.28 -13.21 -34.63
CA ASP A 54 -34.43 -14.62 -34.98
C ASP A 54 -34.10 -15.49 -33.75
N ASP A 55 -34.96 -16.47 -33.51
CA ASP A 55 -34.89 -17.50 -32.46
C ASP A 55 -33.76 -18.52 -32.76
N MET A 56 -32.90 -18.80 -31.77
CA MET A 56 -32.00 -19.97 -31.76
C MET A 56 -31.81 -20.51 -30.33
N PRO A 57 -31.58 -21.83 -30.17
CA PRO A 57 -31.93 -22.58 -28.96
C PRO A 57 -30.97 -22.36 -27.78
N SER A 58 -31.56 -22.47 -26.59
CA SER A 58 -30.96 -22.38 -25.26
C SER A 58 -29.76 -23.33 -25.09
N HIS A 59 -28.55 -22.79 -25.20
CA HIS A 59 -27.39 -23.35 -24.52
C HIS A 59 -27.29 -22.71 -23.13
N HIS A 60 -27.69 -23.45 -22.11
CA HIS A 60 -27.30 -23.12 -20.74
C HIS A 60 -25.77 -23.23 -20.65
N PRO A 61 -25.04 -22.14 -20.38
CA PRO A 61 -23.63 -22.25 -20.07
C PRO A 61 -23.47 -23.10 -18.80
N PRO A 62 -22.34 -23.82 -18.65
CA PRO A 62 -22.08 -24.63 -17.47
C PRO A 62 -22.27 -23.76 -16.23
N GLN A 63 -23.00 -24.28 -15.23
CA GLN A 63 -23.20 -23.60 -13.95
C GLN A 63 -21.82 -23.30 -13.36
N HIS A 64 -21.41 -22.04 -13.46
CA HIS A 64 -20.22 -21.55 -12.80
C HIS A 64 -20.39 -21.78 -11.29
N PRO A 65 -19.36 -22.24 -10.57
CA PRO A 65 -19.41 -22.29 -9.12
C PRO A 65 -19.79 -20.90 -8.60
N SER A 66 -20.65 -20.88 -7.58
CA SER A 66 -21.24 -19.71 -6.95
C SER A 66 -20.34 -18.47 -7.04
N SER A 67 -20.83 -17.39 -7.66
CA SER A 67 -20.13 -16.10 -7.68
C SER A 67 -19.55 -15.82 -6.28
N PRO A 68 -18.27 -15.42 -6.19
CA PRO A 68 -17.65 -15.16 -4.90
C PRO A 68 -18.49 -14.15 -4.12
N ALA A 69 -18.54 -14.30 -2.81
CA ALA A 69 -19.27 -13.36 -1.98
C ALA A 69 -18.69 -11.96 -2.19
N LYS A 70 -19.56 -10.96 -2.40
CA LYS A 70 -19.16 -9.55 -2.55
C LYS A 70 -18.18 -9.15 -1.46
N VAL A 71 -17.16 -8.35 -1.82
CA VAL A 71 -16.18 -7.83 -0.87
C VAL A 71 -16.88 -7.02 0.24
N ASN A 72 -16.59 -7.36 1.49
CA ASN A 72 -17.27 -6.86 2.68
C ASN A 72 -16.48 -5.77 3.41
N PHE A 73 -15.15 -5.78 3.33
CA PHE A 73 -14.33 -4.74 3.93
C PHE A 73 -13.10 -4.37 3.11
N LEU A 74 -12.61 -3.14 3.34
CA LEU A 74 -11.36 -2.63 2.79
C LEU A 74 -10.50 -2.06 3.91
N VAL A 75 -9.22 -2.42 3.95
CA VAL A 75 -8.22 -1.63 4.68
C VAL A 75 -7.71 -0.57 3.72
N ILE A 76 -8.30 0.63 3.80
CA ILE A 76 -8.11 1.71 2.84
C ILE A 76 -6.84 2.52 3.09
N GLY A 77 -6.21 2.38 4.25
CA GLY A 77 -5.06 3.21 4.59
C GLY A 77 -4.50 3.03 5.99
N MET A 78 -3.52 3.83 6.36
CA MET A 78 -2.74 4.69 5.46
C MET A 78 -1.42 4.03 5.05
N GLN A 79 -0.86 4.42 3.91
CA GLN A 79 0.44 3.94 3.47
C GLN A 79 1.50 4.14 4.56
N LYS A 80 2.25 3.09 4.89
CA LYS A 80 3.29 3.05 5.95
C LYS A 80 2.77 3.14 7.40
N ALA A 81 1.51 2.80 7.63
CA ALA A 81 0.93 2.70 8.97
C ALA A 81 0.55 1.26 9.38
N GLY A 82 1.26 0.24 8.90
CA GLY A 82 1.05 -1.15 9.37
C GLY A 82 0.00 -1.95 8.61
N THR A 83 -0.37 -1.53 7.39
CA THR A 83 -1.34 -2.28 6.56
C THR A 83 -0.85 -3.67 6.15
N SER A 84 0.45 -3.87 5.96
CA SER A 84 0.98 -5.22 5.74
C SER A 84 0.92 -6.09 7.01
N TRP A 85 1.03 -5.49 8.20
CA TRP A 85 0.92 -6.23 9.46
C TRP A 85 -0.52 -6.74 9.64
N ILE A 86 -1.52 -5.86 9.50
CA ILE A 86 -2.93 -6.28 9.63
C ILE A 86 -3.34 -7.29 8.54
N TYR A 87 -2.80 -7.17 7.32
CA TYR A 87 -2.99 -8.17 6.27
C TYR A 87 -2.52 -9.56 6.72
N LYS A 88 -1.34 -9.66 7.34
CA LYS A 88 -0.84 -10.93 7.89
C LYS A 88 -1.70 -11.46 9.04
N MET A 89 -2.27 -10.60 9.87
CA MET A 89 -3.19 -11.04 10.93
C MET A 89 -4.50 -11.62 10.37
N PHE A 90 -4.96 -11.11 9.21
CA PHE A 90 -6.14 -11.62 8.53
C PHE A 90 -5.90 -12.92 7.77
N GLU A 91 -4.70 -13.14 7.21
CA GLU A 91 -4.37 -14.38 6.47
C GLU A 91 -4.60 -15.64 7.30
N ASP A 92 -4.36 -15.57 8.62
CA ASP A 92 -4.51 -16.71 9.53
C ASP A 92 -5.95 -16.91 10.04
N HIS A 93 -6.87 -16.01 9.73
CA HIS A 93 -8.19 -16.01 10.33
C HIS A 93 -9.19 -16.88 9.55
N PRO A 94 -9.77 -17.95 10.14
CA PRO A 94 -10.57 -18.94 9.40
C PRO A 94 -11.87 -18.38 8.81
N SER A 95 -12.42 -17.31 9.41
CA SER A 95 -13.64 -16.64 8.92
C SER A 95 -13.37 -15.44 8.01
N ILE A 96 -12.12 -15.20 7.59
CA ILE A 96 -11.77 -14.11 6.68
C ILE A 96 -11.18 -14.71 5.39
N ALA A 97 -11.58 -14.16 4.24
CA ALA A 97 -10.94 -14.44 2.96
C ALA A 97 -10.34 -13.14 2.41
N LEU A 98 -9.05 -13.15 2.14
CA LEU A 98 -8.36 -12.02 1.53
C LEU A 98 -8.26 -12.19 0.00
N SER A 99 -8.00 -11.08 -0.69
CA SER A 99 -7.55 -11.12 -2.09
C SER A 99 -6.29 -11.99 -2.22
N LYS A 100 -6.18 -12.70 -3.35
CA LYS A 100 -5.06 -13.60 -3.71
C LYS A 100 -3.71 -12.91 -3.57
N GLU A 101 -3.65 -11.65 -3.98
CA GLU A 101 -2.51 -10.77 -3.80
C GLU A 101 -2.91 -9.56 -2.95
N LYS A 102 -1.97 -9.06 -2.13
CA LYS A 102 -2.16 -7.80 -1.41
C LYS A 102 -2.12 -6.63 -2.39
N GLU A 103 -2.89 -5.59 -2.10
CA GLU A 103 -2.96 -4.34 -2.87
C GLU A 103 -3.52 -4.58 -4.29
N VAL A 104 -4.83 -4.89 -4.38
CA VAL A 104 -5.48 -5.21 -5.67
C VAL A 104 -5.55 -3.99 -6.59
N HIS A 105 -5.61 -2.80 -6.02
CA HIS A 105 -5.68 -1.54 -6.77
C HIS A 105 -6.85 -1.48 -7.78
N TYR A 106 -7.98 -2.09 -7.43
CA TYR A 106 -9.20 -2.08 -8.23
C TYR A 106 -9.79 -0.68 -8.33
N TRP A 107 -10.01 -0.03 -7.19
CA TRP A 107 -10.70 1.25 -7.11
C TRP A 107 -9.86 2.45 -7.57
N ASP A 108 -8.54 2.27 -7.74
CA ASP A 108 -7.61 3.29 -8.21
C ASP A 108 -7.01 3.00 -9.60
N MET A 109 -6.11 2.03 -9.73
CA MET A 109 -5.33 1.76 -10.95
C MET A 109 -6.12 0.96 -11.99
N HIS A 110 -6.98 0.05 -11.54
CA HIS A 110 -7.78 -0.83 -12.40
C HIS A 110 -9.25 -0.39 -12.49
N PHE A 111 -9.53 0.90 -12.24
CA PHE A 111 -10.89 1.46 -12.20
C PHE A 111 -11.71 1.31 -13.50
N LYS A 112 -11.07 0.96 -14.62
CA LYS A 112 -11.73 0.66 -15.90
C LYS A 112 -12.19 -0.81 -16.01
N LYS A 113 -11.77 -1.68 -15.09
CA LYS A 113 -12.22 -3.07 -15.01
C LYS A 113 -13.62 -3.12 -14.40
N ASP A 114 -14.32 -4.22 -14.65
CA ASP A 114 -15.63 -4.47 -14.07
C ASP A 114 -15.53 -5.27 -12.76
N ASP A 115 -16.67 -5.41 -12.09
CA ASP A 115 -16.76 -6.10 -10.80
C ASP A 115 -16.38 -7.58 -10.94
N SER A 116 -16.63 -8.20 -12.10
CA SER A 116 -16.24 -9.59 -12.39
C SER A 116 -14.72 -9.77 -12.32
N TRP A 117 -13.95 -8.83 -12.91
CA TRP A 117 -12.49 -8.85 -12.79
C TRP A 117 -12.05 -8.70 -11.34
N TYR A 118 -12.66 -7.80 -10.58
CA TYR A 118 -12.33 -7.58 -9.17
C TYR A 118 -12.62 -8.81 -8.32
N GLU A 119 -13.80 -9.41 -8.49
CA GLU A 119 -14.24 -10.62 -7.80
C GLU A 119 -13.32 -11.82 -8.11
N SER A 120 -12.78 -11.91 -9.32
CA SER A 120 -11.80 -12.95 -9.68
C SER A 120 -10.46 -12.85 -8.92
N GLN A 121 -10.18 -11.71 -8.28
CA GLN A 121 -8.96 -11.51 -7.46
C GLN A 121 -9.06 -12.21 -6.09
N PHE A 122 -10.21 -12.80 -5.75
CA PHE A 122 -10.44 -13.51 -4.50
C PHE A 122 -10.45 -15.03 -4.71
N PRO A 123 -10.18 -15.85 -3.67
CA PRO A 123 -10.35 -17.30 -3.73
C PRO A 123 -11.80 -17.69 -4.04
N ASP A 124 -12.01 -18.86 -4.63
CA ASP A 124 -13.37 -19.32 -4.95
C ASP A 124 -14.15 -19.78 -3.69
N ASP A 125 -13.44 -20.29 -2.68
CA ASP A 125 -14.01 -20.72 -1.39
C ASP A 125 -14.13 -19.55 -0.39
N THR A 126 -15.14 -18.70 -0.59
CA THR A 126 -15.50 -17.60 0.33
C THR A 126 -16.75 -17.89 1.15
N GLN A 127 -17.33 -19.08 1.08
CA GLN A 127 -18.62 -19.35 1.71
C GLN A 127 -18.51 -19.22 3.24
N GLY A 128 -19.40 -18.40 3.82
CA GLY A 128 -19.40 -18.12 5.28
C GLY A 128 -18.24 -17.26 5.78
N LYS A 129 -17.39 -16.74 4.89
CA LYS A 129 -16.26 -15.87 5.24
C LYS A 129 -16.60 -14.41 4.96
N VAL A 130 -15.96 -13.52 5.71
CA VAL A 130 -15.94 -12.08 5.43
C VAL A 130 -14.79 -11.82 4.45
N VAL A 131 -15.12 -11.31 3.27
CA VAL A 131 -14.17 -11.09 2.17
C VAL A 131 -13.62 -9.67 2.24
N GLY A 132 -12.31 -9.49 2.08
CA GLY A 132 -11.70 -8.16 2.09
C GLY A 132 -10.38 -8.04 1.38
N GLU A 133 -9.98 -6.80 1.09
CA GLU A 133 -8.65 -6.51 0.56
C GLU A 133 -7.98 -5.37 1.33
N VAL A 134 -6.67 -5.24 1.14
CA VAL A 134 -5.82 -4.25 1.81
C VAL A 134 -5.07 -3.46 0.76
N THR A 135 -5.54 -2.25 0.48
CA THR A 135 -4.92 -1.31 -0.47
C THR A 135 -4.82 0.07 0.18
N PRO A 136 -3.65 0.46 0.71
CA PRO A 136 -3.51 1.65 1.54
C PRO A 136 -3.68 2.99 0.81
N ASP A 137 -3.63 2.97 -0.52
CA ASP A 137 -3.74 4.15 -1.37
C ASP A 137 -5.20 4.59 -1.56
N TYR A 138 -6.16 3.74 -1.19
CA TYR A 138 -7.59 4.04 -1.26
C TYR A 138 -8.02 5.19 -0.35
N LEU A 139 -7.28 5.49 0.73
CA LEU A 139 -7.61 6.60 1.62
C LEU A 139 -7.57 7.95 0.90
N SER A 140 -6.62 8.14 -0.02
CA SER A 140 -6.40 9.39 -0.76
C SER A 140 -7.19 9.47 -2.09
N MET A 141 -8.19 8.61 -2.28
CA MET A 141 -8.98 8.62 -3.52
C MET A 141 -9.97 9.78 -3.59
N TRP A 142 -10.24 10.19 -4.82
CA TRP A 142 -11.25 11.21 -5.12
C TRP A 142 -12.66 10.70 -4.85
N MET A 143 -13.56 11.64 -4.54
CA MET A 143 -14.95 11.39 -4.16
C MET A 143 -15.72 10.50 -5.17
N GLU A 144 -15.43 10.64 -6.46
CA GLU A 144 -16.04 9.81 -7.52
C GLU A 144 -15.76 8.32 -7.31
N LYS A 145 -14.50 7.97 -7.05
CA LYS A 145 -14.07 6.58 -6.81
C LYS A 145 -14.65 6.02 -5.51
N VAL A 146 -14.70 6.84 -4.46
CA VAL A 146 -15.38 6.49 -3.20
C VAL A 146 -16.87 6.18 -3.44
N GLY A 147 -17.52 6.94 -4.32
CA GLY A 147 -18.91 6.68 -4.73
C GLY A 147 -19.10 5.30 -5.35
N LYS A 148 -18.15 4.81 -6.14
CA LYS A 148 -18.20 3.47 -6.74
C LYS A 148 -18.06 2.35 -5.71
N ILE A 149 -17.20 2.50 -4.71
CA ILE A 149 -17.11 1.54 -3.59
C ILE A 149 -18.46 1.41 -2.90
N HIS A 150 -19.14 2.54 -2.65
CA HIS A 150 -20.47 2.53 -2.03
C HIS A 150 -21.52 1.88 -2.94
N SER A 151 -21.51 2.16 -4.24
CA SER A 151 -22.40 1.50 -5.19
C SER A 151 -22.20 -0.01 -5.26
N TYR A 152 -20.95 -0.48 -5.18
CA TYR A 152 -20.62 -1.91 -5.18
C TYR A 152 -21.15 -2.62 -3.93
N ASN A 153 -20.89 -2.05 -2.75
CA ASN A 153 -21.39 -2.54 -1.48
C ASN A 153 -21.68 -1.38 -0.49
N PRO A 154 -22.95 -0.96 -0.34
CA PRO A 154 -23.33 0.09 0.61
C PRO A 154 -23.04 -0.28 2.08
N LYS A 155 -22.91 -1.57 2.38
CA LYS A 155 -22.60 -2.12 3.72
C LYS A 155 -21.09 -2.33 3.93
N MET A 156 -20.24 -1.85 3.00
CA MET A 156 -18.79 -1.98 3.12
C MET A 156 -18.31 -1.45 4.48
N LYS A 157 -17.42 -2.21 5.12
CA LYS A 157 -16.67 -1.78 6.29
C LYS A 157 -15.29 -1.29 5.86
N LEU A 158 -14.84 -0.20 6.46
CA LEU A 158 -13.61 0.49 6.07
C LEU A 158 -12.70 0.55 7.28
N ILE A 159 -11.43 0.17 7.12
CA ILE A 159 -10.44 0.19 8.18
C ILE A 159 -9.32 1.14 7.76
N VAL A 160 -8.92 2.02 8.67
CA VAL A 160 -7.75 2.88 8.51
C VAL A 160 -6.87 2.79 9.75
N ILE A 161 -5.60 2.48 9.56
CA ILE A 161 -4.57 2.60 10.59
C ILE A 161 -3.83 3.90 10.36
N VAL A 162 -3.80 4.78 11.35
CA VAL A 162 -3.19 6.11 11.27
C VAL A 162 -1.82 6.12 11.92
N ARG A 163 -0.92 6.95 11.42
CA ARG A 163 0.43 7.12 11.95
C ARG A 163 0.78 8.61 11.96
N ASP A 164 1.68 9.00 12.85
CA ASP A 164 2.31 10.32 12.81
C ASP A 164 2.77 10.66 11.38
N GLU A 165 2.38 11.83 10.90
CA GLU A 165 2.49 12.23 9.51
C GLU A 165 3.95 12.30 9.05
N ILE A 166 4.85 12.72 9.95
CA ILE A 166 6.28 12.83 9.69
C ILE A 166 6.91 11.43 9.71
N ASP A 167 6.56 10.59 10.68
CA ASP A 167 7.02 9.20 10.74
C ASP A 167 6.58 8.39 9.51
N ARG A 168 5.34 8.61 9.06
CA ARG A 168 4.76 8.00 7.87
C ARG A 168 5.51 8.44 6.62
N ALA A 169 5.68 9.76 6.42
CA ALA A 169 6.40 10.31 5.27
C ALA A 169 7.86 9.83 5.25
N TRP A 170 8.53 9.84 6.39
CA TRP A 170 9.89 9.32 6.55
C TRP A 170 9.99 7.85 6.14
N SER A 171 9.05 7.02 6.63
CA SER A 171 9.02 5.59 6.28
C SER A 171 8.76 5.35 4.79
N ALA A 172 7.95 6.20 4.15
CA ALA A 172 7.69 6.14 2.71
C ALA A 172 8.91 6.57 1.90
N PHE A 173 9.61 7.63 2.35
CA PHE A 173 10.86 8.09 1.74
C PHE A 173 11.94 7.01 1.75
N LEU A 174 12.18 6.36 2.89
CA LEU A 174 13.15 5.27 2.96
C LEU A 174 12.75 4.06 2.12
N MET A 175 11.44 3.79 1.99
CA MET A 175 10.95 2.75 1.10
C MET A 175 11.24 3.10 -0.38
N TRP A 176 10.97 4.34 -0.77
CA TRP A 176 11.28 4.83 -2.12
C TRP A 176 12.78 4.78 -2.41
N CYS A 177 13.63 5.26 -1.50
CA CYS A 177 15.09 5.18 -1.68
C CYS A 177 15.57 3.74 -1.86
N ARG A 178 14.99 2.78 -1.12
CA ARG A 178 15.30 1.37 -1.31
C ARG A 178 14.88 0.83 -2.67
N ILE A 179 13.67 1.13 -3.12
CA ILE A 179 13.15 0.69 -4.42
C ILE A 179 13.99 1.28 -5.57
N GLU A 180 14.36 2.56 -5.46
CA GLU A 180 15.14 3.27 -6.48
C GLU A 180 16.65 3.07 -6.36
N GLY A 181 17.13 2.31 -5.36
CA GLY A 181 18.56 2.14 -5.09
C GLY A 181 19.30 3.44 -4.73
N LYS A 182 18.60 4.44 -4.18
CA LYS A 182 19.19 5.72 -3.75
C LYS A 182 19.84 5.59 -2.38
N ASP A 183 21.07 6.07 -2.29
CA ASP A 183 21.80 6.19 -1.03
C ASP A 183 21.42 7.49 -0.32
N VAL A 184 20.65 7.36 0.76
CA VAL A 184 20.21 8.51 1.58
C VAL A 184 21.40 9.24 2.20
N THR A 185 22.52 8.54 2.45
CA THR A 185 23.71 9.14 3.06
C THR A 185 24.46 10.09 2.12
N ALA A 186 24.19 9.98 0.81
CA ALA A 186 24.74 10.87 -0.21
C ALA A 186 23.85 12.09 -0.49
N MET A 187 22.66 12.17 0.10
CA MET A 187 21.73 13.29 -0.07
C MET A 187 22.00 14.37 0.97
N SER A 188 21.89 15.63 0.55
CA SER A 188 21.87 16.78 1.45
C SER A 188 20.58 16.85 2.27
N GLU A 189 20.63 17.59 3.39
CA GLU A 189 19.45 17.83 4.24
C GLU A 189 18.31 18.50 3.46
N ASP A 190 18.63 19.39 2.53
CA ASP A 190 17.64 20.07 1.69
C ASP A 190 16.99 19.14 0.67
N GLU A 191 17.76 18.27 -0.01
CA GLU A 191 17.19 17.29 -0.94
C GLU A 191 16.24 16.30 -0.23
N VAL A 192 16.59 15.89 0.99
CA VAL A 192 15.74 15.01 1.81
C VAL A 192 14.49 15.75 2.27
N PHE A 193 14.62 16.99 2.71
CA PHE A 193 13.49 17.83 3.09
C PHE A 193 12.52 18.03 1.91
N GLU A 194 13.02 18.49 0.77
CA GLU A 194 12.22 18.70 -0.45
C GLU A 194 11.49 17.41 -0.87
N SER A 195 12.19 16.28 -0.82
CA SER A 195 11.60 14.97 -1.10
C SER A 195 10.42 14.69 -0.17
N LEU A 196 10.60 14.86 1.15
CA LEU A 196 9.56 14.60 2.16
C LEU A 196 8.39 15.56 2.10
N THR A 197 8.57 16.76 1.56
CA THR A 197 7.54 17.80 1.52
C THR A 197 6.81 17.91 0.19
N ASN A 198 7.08 17.03 -0.77
CA ASN A 198 6.38 17.07 -2.06
C ASN A 198 4.89 16.70 -1.94
N GLU A 199 4.12 16.94 -3.00
CA GLU A 199 2.67 16.70 -3.05
C GLU A 199 2.28 15.22 -2.82
N TYR A 200 3.12 14.27 -3.27
CA TYR A 200 2.90 12.83 -3.05
C TYR A 200 2.88 12.47 -1.56
N TYR A 201 3.80 13.02 -0.76
CA TYR A 201 3.82 12.74 0.68
C TYR A 201 2.76 13.53 1.44
N GLN A 202 2.41 14.73 0.98
CA GLN A 202 1.32 15.52 1.54
C GLN A 202 -0.03 14.83 1.37
N SER A 203 -0.39 14.47 0.14
CA SER A 203 -1.67 13.81 -0.18
C SER A 203 -1.88 12.51 0.60
N ARG A 204 -0.84 11.67 0.73
CA ARG A 204 -0.90 10.44 1.54
C ARG A 204 -0.85 10.66 3.05
N SER A 205 -0.58 11.88 3.51
CA SER A 205 -0.69 12.27 4.92
C SER A 205 -2.01 12.99 5.22
N ASP A 206 -2.83 13.33 4.22
CA ASP A 206 -4.13 14.01 4.41
C ASP A 206 -5.24 13.02 4.78
N LEU A 207 -5.24 12.59 6.05
CA LEU A 207 -6.29 11.75 6.61
C LEU A 207 -7.62 12.50 6.67
N ALA A 208 -7.61 13.79 6.99
CA ALA A 208 -8.82 14.59 7.13
C ALA A 208 -9.60 14.68 5.81
N GLY A 209 -8.92 15.02 4.71
CA GLY A 209 -9.52 15.03 3.37
C GLY A 209 -9.99 13.65 2.93
N GLY A 210 -9.20 12.61 3.17
CA GLY A 210 -9.57 11.22 2.90
C GLY A 210 -10.86 10.83 3.63
N LEU A 211 -10.90 10.97 4.96
CA LEU A 211 -12.08 10.65 5.76
C LEU A 211 -13.29 11.49 5.38
N GLN A 212 -13.10 12.77 5.03
CA GLN A 212 -14.20 13.62 4.56
C GLN A 212 -14.88 13.02 3.33
N ASN A 213 -14.12 12.51 2.35
CA ASN A 213 -14.70 11.88 1.16
C ASN A 213 -15.51 10.63 1.53
N TYR A 214 -14.95 9.75 2.36
CA TYR A 214 -15.66 8.53 2.78
C TYR A 214 -16.92 8.83 3.59
N LEU A 215 -16.90 9.84 4.46
CA LEU A 215 -18.05 10.24 5.28
C LEU A 215 -19.23 10.83 4.48
N GLN A 216 -19.03 11.21 3.20
CA GLN A 216 -20.14 11.60 2.32
C GLN A 216 -21.00 10.40 1.87
N LYS A 217 -20.50 9.16 1.99
CA LYS A 217 -21.17 7.94 1.51
C LYS A 217 -21.35 6.89 2.59
N PHE A 218 -20.43 6.82 3.54
CA PHE A 218 -20.41 5.82 4.60
C PHE A 218 -20.67 6.47 5.95
N SER A 219 -21.44 5.78 6.80
CA SER A 219 -21.63 6.23 8.18
C SER A 219 -20.34 6.03 8.99
N LYS A 220 -20.15 6.82 10.06
CA LYS A 220 -19.00 6.65 10.98
C LYS A 220 -18.88 5.22 11.53
N LYS A 221 -20.02 4.54 11.76
CA LYS A 221 -20.08 3.15 12.25
C LYS A 221 -19.51 2.12 11.26
N GLN A 222 -19.31 2.50 10.00
CA GLN A 222 -18.70 1.67 8.97
C GLN A 222 -17.21 1.94 8.80
N ILE A 223 -16.62 2.86 9.59
CA ILE A 223 -15.21 3.23 9.48
C ILE A 223 -14.54 2.98 10.84
N PHE A 224 -13.63 2.02 10.89
CA PHE A 224 -12.77 1.75 12.03
C PHE A 224 -11.44 2.48 11.88
N VAL A 225 -11.04 3.19 12.93
CA VAL A 225 -9.82 4.00 12.95
C VAL A 225 -8.90 3.52 14.07
N ALA A 226 -7.73 3.01 13.73
CA ALA A 226 -6.71 2.53 14.67
C ALA A 226 -5.48 3.44 14.70
N ASP A 227 -4.78 3.53 15.83
CA ASP A 227 -3.46 4.16 15.93
C ASP A 227 -2.36 3.11 15.69
N PHE A 228 -1.40 3.40 14.80
CA PHE A 228 -0.26 2.53 14.53
C PHE A 228 0.56 2.20 15.79
N LYS A 229 0.52 3.03 16.84
CA LYS A 229 1.18 2.74 18.12
C LYS A 229 0.60 1.50 18.79
N ASP A 230 -0.67 1.19 18.58
CA ASP A 230 -1.33 0.03 19.20
C ASP A 230 -0.85 -1.29 18.59
N VAL A 231 -0.40 -1.28 17.34
CA VAL A 231 0.27 -2.43 16.67
C VAL A 231 1.48 -2.93 17.47
N SER A 232 2.14 -2.09 18.26
CA SER A 232 3.27 -2.52 19.11
C SER A 232 2.91 -2.61 20.60
N ARG A 233 1.93 -1.84 21.06
CA ARG A 233 1.61 -1.72 22.49
C ARG A 233 0.60 -2.75 22.96
N ARG A 234 -0.38 -3.05 22.11
CA ARG A 234 -1.56 -3.86 22.42
C ARG A 234 -2.10 -4.56 21.17
N PRO A 235 -1.26 -5.35 20.48
CA PRO A 235 -1.59 -5.86 19.15
C PRO A 235 -2.76 -6.86 19.16
N GLN A 236 -2.86 -7.73 20.16
CA GLN A 236 -3.97 -8.68 20.27
C GLN A 236 -5.31 -7.97 20.54
N GLU A 237 -5.32 -7.00 21.47
CA GLU A 237 -6.51 -6.22 21.79
C GLU A 237 -7.00 -5.43 20.57
N LEU A 238 -6.07 -4.79 19.83
CA LEU A 238 -6.38 -4.12 18.58
C LEU A 238 -7.01 -5.08 17.57
N MET A 239 -6.49 -6.31 17.43
CA MET A 239 -7.08 -7.29 16.52
C MET A 239 -8.45 -7.77 16.98
N ASN A 240 -8.68 -7.94 18.28
CA ASN A 240 -10.00 -8.26 18.82
C ASN A 240 -11.03 -7.16 18.49
N GLU A 241 -10.66 -5.89 18.65
CA GLU A 241 -11.50 -4.75 18.26
C GLU A 241 -11.83 -4.77 16.75
N VAL A 242 -10.84 -5.10 15.91
CA VAL A 242 -11.02 -5.26 14.45
C VAL A 242 -11.92 -6.45 14.11
N PHE A 243 -11.76 -7.61 14.77
CA PHE A 243 -12.58 -8.78 14.54
C PHE A 243 -14.04 -8.54 14.95
N GLN A 244 -14.25 -7.90 16.11
CA GLN A 244 -15.56 -7.44 16.55
C GLN A 244 -16.17 -6.46 15.54
N PHE A 245 -15.38 -5.48 15.08
CA PHE A 245 -15.83 -4.53 14.06
C PHE A 245 -16.24 -5.23 12.76
N LEU A 246 -15.51 -6.26 12.31
CA LEU A 246 -15.85 -7.05 11.13
C LEU A 246 -17.03 -8.01 11.38
N GLY A 247 -17.28 -8.39 12.63
CA GLY A 247 -18.33 -9.33 13.03
C GLY A 247 -17.88 -10.78 12.86
N VAL A 248 -16.59 -11.06 13.04
CA VAL A 248 -16.01 -12.41 13.02
C VAL A 248 -15.60 -12.81 14.44
N PRO A 249 -15.48 -14.13 14.74
CA PRO A 249 -14.98 -14.59 16.03
C PRO A 249 -13.60 -14.02 16.35
N GLU A 250 -13.28 -13.86 17.64
CA GLU A 250 -11.89 -13.56 18.02
C GLU A 250 -10.98 -14.75 17.73
N LEU A 251 -9.73 -14.45 17.38
CA LEU A 251 -8.67 -15.44 17.20
C LEU A 251 -7.46 -15.04 18.04
N ALA A 252 -7.00 -15.96 18.88
CA ALA A 252 -5.73 -15.81 19.57
C ALA A 252 -4.59 -15.93 18.55
N ILE A 253 -3.83 -14.86 18.37
CA ILE A 253 -2.71 -14.79 17.43
C ILE A 253 -1.43 -15.15 18.19
N GLN A 254 -0.59 -15.96 17.55
CA GLN A 254 0.71 -16.36 18.11
C GLN A 254 1.58 -15.12 18.38
N GLU A 255 2.22 -15.07 19.55
CA GLU A 255 2.95 -13.89 20.03
C GLU A 255 4.07 -13.47 19.06
N GLU A 256 4.72 -14.44 18.39
CA GLU A 256 5.76 -14.16 17.41
C GLU A 256 5.24 -13.38 16.20
N LYS A 257 3.99 -13.63 15.79
CA LYS A 257 3.32 -12.97 14.66
C LYS A 257 2.84 -11.56 15.02
N LEU A 258 2.52 -11.31 16.29
CA LEU A 258 2.05 -10.00 16.76
C LEU A 258 3.15 -8.91 16.67
N SER A 259 4.42 -9.30 16.59
CA SER A 259 5.53 -8.36 16.45
C SER A 259 5.43 -7.52 15.17
N LYS A 260 5.58 -6.19 15.30
CA LYS A 260 5.72 -5.29 14.13
C LYS A 260 6.92 -5.60 13.23
N ASN A 261 7.89 -6.34 13.77
CA ASN A 261 9.11 -6.78 13.08
C ASN A 261 8.97 -8.21 12.56
N TYR A 262 7.83 -8.88 12.78
CA TYR A 262 7.55 -10.16 12.14
C TYR A 262 7.77 -9.98 10.65
N GLN A 263 8.66 -10.79 10.08
CA GLN A 263 9.23 -10.55 8.76
C GLN A 263 8.10 -10.52 7.73
N ILE A 264 7.69 -9.31 7.35
CA ILE A 264 6.86 -9.07 6.18
C ILE A 264 7.80 -9.11 4.98
N THR A 265 8.40 -10.28 4.74
CA THR A 265 9.04 -10.58 3.46
C THR A 265 7.91 -10.75 2.44
N THR A 266 7.35 -9.64 1.96
CA THR A 266 6.78 -9.67 0.63
C THR A 266 7.96 -9.88 -0.31
N ASP A 267 7.95 -11.01 -1.02
CA ASP A 267 8.99 -11.58 -1.89
C ASP A 267 9.44 -10.68 -3.07
N ARG A 268 9.11 -9.37 -3.04
CA ARG A 268 9.45 -8.39 -4.09
C ARG A 268 10.77 -7.64 -3.85
N THR A 269 11.54 -7.97 -2.81
CA THR A 269 12.83 -7.32 -2.51
C THR A 269 13.99 -8.31 -2.34
N ALA A 270 14.06 -9.34 -3.18
CA ALA A 270 15.37 -9.81 -3.60
C ALA A 270 16.00 -8.72 -4.49
N VAL A 271 17.28 -8.41 -4.25
CA VAL A 271 18.12 -7.42 -4.95
C VAL A 271 18.06 -6.00 -4.36
N LEU A 272 18.97 -5.72 -3.42
CA LEU A 272 19.99 -4.66 -3.48
C LEU A 272 20.79 -4.71 -2.16
N GLU A 273 21.58 -5.76 -1.95
CA GLU A 273 22.35 -6.00 -0.71
C GLU A 273 23.47 -4.97 -0.43
N ASN A 274 23.69 -4.00 -1.34
CA ASN A 274 24.87 -3.13 -1.33
C ASN A 274 24.59 -1.63 -1.15
N VAL A 275 23.37 -1.21 -0.83
CA VAL A 275 23.08 0.21 -0.55
C VAL A 275 22.68 0.37 0.91
N ARG A 276 23.33 1.30 1.63
CA ARG A 276 22.96 1.65 3.02
C ARG A 276 21.60 2.36 2.98
N HIS A 277 20.52 1.58 3.02
CA HIS A 277 19.14 2.06 2.96
C HIS A 277 18.61 2.62 4.29
N THR A 278 19.45 2.61 5.33
CA THR A 278 19.16 3.26 6.59
C THR A 278 19.57 4.72 6.49
N ALA A 279 18.67 5.64 6.84
CA ALA A 279 19.05 7.04 6.98
C ALA A 279 20.24 7.18 7.95
N PRO A 280 21.16 8.14 7.71
CA PRO A 280 22.17 8.52 8.69
C PRO A 280 21.53 8.78 10.06
N GLU A 281 22.22 8.34 11.10
CA GLU A 281 21.83 8.64 12.48
C GLU A 281 21.73 10.17 12.67
N GLY A 282 20.67 10.63 13.32
CA GLY A 282 20.45 12.06 13.57
C GLY A 282 19.85 12.85 12.40
N LEU A 283 19.79 12.31 11.17
CA LEU A 283 19.30 13.09 10.01
C LEU A 283 17.84 13.54 10.19
N LYS A 284 16.98 12.66 10.71
CA LYS A 284 15.59 12.98 10.96
C LYS A 284 15.45 14.04 12.05
N GLU A 285 16.28 13.96 13.08
CA GLU A 285 16.34 14.88 14.21
C GLU A 285 16.74 16.29 13.74
N LYS A 286 17.73 16.39 12.86
CA LYS A 286 18.13 17.66 12.23
C LYS A 286 16.99 18.29 11.42
N LEU A 287 16.24 17.48 10.69
CA LEU A 287 15.09 17.95 9.88
C LEU A 287 13.82 18.17 10.71
N ALA A 288 13.78 17.74 11.97
CA ALA A 288 12.55 17.65 12.76
C ALA A 288 11.84 19.01 12.90
N SER A 289 12.57 20.11 13.11
CA SER A 289 11.96 21.44 13.26
C SER A 289 11.27 21.89 11.97
N ARG A 290 11.96 21.75 10.82
CA ARG A 290 11.42 22.12 9.50
C ARG A 290 10.22 21.25 9.13
N LEU A 291 10.32 19.93 9.34
CA LEU A 291 9.23 19.00 9.05
C LEU A 291 8.01 19.26 9.95
N LYS A 292 8.21 19.53 11.25
CA LYS A 292 7.12 19.91 12.15
C LYS A 292 6.43 21.19 11.70
N ALA A 293 7.18 22.21 11.30
CA ALA A 293 6.62 23.45 10.79
C ALA A 293 5.78 23.21 9.53
N PHE A 294 6.30 22.43 8.58
CA PHE A 294 5.64 22.09 7.33
C PHE A 294 4.36 21.26 7.52
N TYR A 295 4.41 20.19 8.32
CA TYR A 295 3.27 19.28 8.53
C TYR A 295 2.24 19.81 9.52
N LYS A 296 2.54 20.87 10.28
CA LYS A 296 1.63 21.47 11.29
C LYS A 296 0.17 21.63 10.81
N PRO A 297 -0.14 22.21 9.64
CA PRO A 297 -1.51 22.32 9.15
C PRO A 297 -2.20 20.96 8.94
N ILE A 298 -1.50 19.99 8.31
CA ILE A 298 -2.01 18.64 8.07
C ILE A 298 -2.29 17.93 9.40
N VAL A 299 -1.33 17.97 10.33
CA VAL A 299 -1.46 17.40 11.68
C VAL A 299 -2.67 17.99 12.42
N LYS A 300 -2.87 19.31 12.32
CA LYS A 300 -4.01 19.98 12.96
C LYS A 300 -5.35 19.50 12.38
N ALA A 301 -5.44 19.40 11.06
CA ALA A 301 -6.65 18.92 10.38
C ALA A 301 -6.94 17.45 10.73
N ASN A 302 -5.92 16.59 10.66
CA ASN A 302 -6.03 15.16 10.98
C ASN A 302 -6.48 14.93 12.43
N LYS A 303 -5.90 15.68 13.39
CA LYS A 303 -6.32 15.59 14.81
C LYS A 303 -7.77 16.02 15.01
N ALA A 304 -8.23 17.05 14.32
CA ALA A 304 -9.63 17.47 14.39
C ALA A 304 -10.57 16.39 13.82
N ALA A 305 -10.21 15.79 12.67
CA ALA A 305 -10.97 14.69 12.08
C ALA A 305 -11.04 13.49 13.04
N LEU A 306 -9.90 13.06 13.60
CA LEU A 306 -9.82 11.94 14.55
C LEU A 306 -10.62 12.17 15.83
N LYS A 307 -10.63 13.40 16.36
CA LYS A 307 -11.44 13.75 17.54
C LYS A 307 -12.92 13.47 17.29
N SER A 308 -13.43 13.80 16.10
CA SER A 308 -14.82 13.55 15.74
C SER A 308 -15.21 12.06 15.66
N PHE A 309 -14.24 11.15 15.57
CA PHE A 309 -14.45 9.70 15.58
C PHE A 309 -14.46 9.11 16.99
N ARG A 310 -13.82 9.76 17.96
CA ARG A 310 -13.77 9.30 19.37
C ARG A 310 -14.96 9.77 20.20
N GLU A 311 -15.77 10.69 19.67
CA GLU A 311 -16.95 11.28 20.33
C GLU A 311 -18.26 10.53 20.02
N VAL A 312 -18.19 9.33 19.43
CA VAL A 312 -19.32 8.47 19.05
C VAL A 312 -19.23 7.16 19.81
#